data_AF-U1I385-F1
#
_entry.id   AF-U1I385-F1
#
_cell.length_a   1.000
_cell.length_b   1.000
_cell.length_c   1.000
_cell.angle_alpha   90.00
_cell.angle_beta   90.00
_cell.angle_gamma   90.00
#
_symmetry.space_group_name_H-M   'P 1'
#
loop_
_entity.id
_entity.type
_entity.pdbx_description
1 polymer ?
#
loop_
_entity_poly.entity_id
_entity_poly.type
_entity_poly.pdbx_seq_one_letter_code
_entity_poly.pdbx_strand_id
1 'polypeptide(L)'
;MASWKDEYLAALEARDEVEKAHLEFYEAYTRMADRTAQLAAATLTAPTPAEATTSPPPPPIVGRRGTSVPASSPAAQSELHAQVRADLGRAQQERAELQTKLDRTTKELEKIKSRSKVDSRRINQLTSELSQLSVRVRDRDDESRGKAKLLNDAQDEVVSLNLQLNVAEDEVNKLRKENQELVDRWMERMGEEADRMNEDSKF
;
A
#
# COMPACT_ATOMS: atom_id res chain seq x y z
N MET A 1 20.36 10.46 -18.42
CA MET A 1 19.05 9.78 -18.56
C MET A 1 19.31 8.34 -18.18
N ALA A 2 18.85 7.88 -17.01
CA ALA A 2 18.93 6.47 -16.67
C ALA A 2 18.24 5.67 -17.77
N SER A 3 18.81 4.53 -18.18
CA SER A 3 18.16 3.73 -19.21
C SER A 3 16.91 3.09 -18.61
N TRP A 4 15.85 2.92 -19.40
CA TRP A 4 14.62 2.23 -18.96
C TRP A 4 14.90 0.85 -18.37
N LYS A 5 16.02 0.23 -18.76
CA LYS A 5 16.52 -1.03 -18.22
C LYS A 5 16.98 -0.89 -16.77
N ASP A 6 17.65 0.20 -16.42
CA ASP A 6 18.12 0.46 -15.06
C ASP A 6 16.93 0.72 -14.12
N GLU A 7 15.93 1.47 -14.60
CA GLU A 7 14.67 1.69 -13.87
C GLU A 7 13.90 0.38 -13.66
N TYR A 8 13.87 -0.49 -14.67
CA TYR A 8 13.23 -1.80 -14.58
C TYR A 8 13.93 -2.74 -13.58
N LEU A 9 15.26 -2.75 -13.57
CA LEU A 9 16.03 -3.54 -12.60
C LEU A 9 15.84 -3.04 -11.17
N ALA A 10 15.88 -1.71 -10.96
CA ALA A 10 15.62 -1.11 -9.65
C ALA A 10 14.20 -1.43 -9.14
N ALA A 11 13.20 -1.44 -10.03
CA ALA A 11 11.83 -1.83 -9.69
C ALA A 11 11.73 -3.32 -9.30
N LEU A 12 12.51 -4.20 -9.94
CA LEU A 12 12.57 -5.62 -9.58
C LEU A 12 13.22 -5.83 -8.20
N GLU A 13 14.32 -5.13 -7.92
CA GLU A 13 15.03 -5.20 -6.63
C GLU A 13 14.15 -4.69 -5.48
N ALA A 14 13.49 -3.54 -5.66
CA ALA A 14 12.56 -3.01 -4.67
C ALA A 14 11.40 -3.97 -4.38
N ARG A 15 10.91 -4.69 -5.41
CA ARG A 15 9.90 -5.73 -5.24
C ARG A 15 10.44 -6.93 -4.47
N ASP A 16 11.63 -7.40 -4.82
CA ASP A 16 12.29 -8.55 -4.17
C ASP A 16 12.56 -8.28 -2.68
N GLU A 17 12.94 -7.05 -2.31
CA GLU A 17 13.09 -6.65 -0.90
C GLU A 17 11.77 -6.72 -0.13
N VAL A 18 10.68 -6.22 -0.71
CA VAL A 18 9.35 -6.25 -0.09
C VAL A 18 8.83 -7.69 0.05
N GLU A 19 9.04 -8.53 -0.96
CA GLU A 19 8.65 -9.95 -0.91
C GLU A 19 9.47 -10.72 0.13
N LYS A 20 10.77 -10.43 0.25
CA LYS A 20 11.67 -11.09 1.22
C LYS A 20 11.50 -10.59 2.65
N ALA A 21 11.07 -9.35 2.86
CA ALA A 21 10.89 -8.77 4.20
C ALA A 21 9.94 -9.59 5.09
N HIS A 22 9.03 -10.36 4.49
CA HIS A 22 8.03 -11.14 5.22
C HIS A 22 8.32 -12.65 5.30
N LEU A 23 9.40 -13.13 4.67
CA LEU A 23 9.77 -14.56 4.67
C LEU A 23 9.93 -15.14 6.08
N GLU A 24 10.62 -14.41 6.97
CA GLU A 24 10.86 -14.88 8.34
C GLU A 24 9.56 -15.13 9.11
N PHE A 25 8.54 -14.28 8.89
CA PHE A 25 7.23 -14.45 9.52
C PHE A 25 6.48 -15.65 8.96
N TYR A 26 6.50 -15.86 7.65
CA TYR A 26 5.91 -17.04 7.02
C TYR A 26 6.57 -18.33 7.49
N GLU A 27 7.90 -18.35 7.60
CA GLU A 27 8.64 -19.50 8.12
C GLU A 27 8.34 -19.77 9.60
N ALA A 28 8.22 -18.73 10.42
CA ALA A 28 7.86 -18.87 11.82
C ALA A 28 6.44 -19.43 11.99
N TYR A 29 5.48 -18.93 11.22
CA TYR A 29 4.10 -19.45 11.21
C TYR A 29 4.04 -20.90 10.71
N THR A 30 4.79 -21.23 9.65
CA THR A 30 4.87 -22.59 9.11
C THR A 30 5.45 -23.54 10.15
N ARG A 31 6.56 -23.18 10.81
CA ARG A 31 7.15 -23.97 11.91
C ARG A 31 6.19 -24.17 13.08
N MET A 32 5.40 -23.15 13.41
CA MET A 32 4.40 -23.24 14.48
C MET A 32 3.25 -24.16 14.08
N ALA A 33 2.73 -24.04 12.85
CA ALA A 33 1.71 -24.90 12.31
C ALA A 33 2.17 -26.37 12.27
N ASP A 34 3.41 -26.63 11.85
CA ASP A 34 3.99 -27.98 11.84
C ASP A 34 4.08 -28.55 13.26
N ARG A 35 4.52 -27.75 14.25
CA ARG A 35 4.55 -28.18 15.65
C ARG A 35 3.14 -28.47 16.18
N THR A 36 2.15 -27.66 15.84
CA THR A 36 0.76 -27.88 16.23
C THR A 36 0.19 -29.14 15.58
N ALA A 37 0.48 -29.38 14.30
CA ALA A 37 0.09 -30.59 13.60
C ALA A 37 0.76 -31.84 14.22
N GLN A 38 2.04 -31.77 14.58
CA GLN A 38 2.75 -32.85 15.27
C GLN A 38 2.14 -33.14 16.66
N LEU A 39 1.79 -32.12 17.44
CA LEU A 39 1.12 -32.31 18.73
C LEU A 39 -0.29 -32.89 18.58
N ALA A 40 -1.05 -32.44 17.57
CA ALA A 40 -2.37 -32.99 17.26
C ALA A 40 -2.27 -34.47 16.82
N ALA A 41 -1.31 -34.80 15.97
CA ALA A 41 -1.02 -36.17 15.56
C ALA A 41 -0.60 -37.04 16.76
N ALA A 42 0.29 -36.53 17.62
CA ALA A 42 0.73 -37.22 18.83
C ALA A 42 -0.44 -37.49 19.80
N THR A 43 -1.39 -36.56 19.91
CA THR A 43 -2.61 -36.71 20.73
C THR A 43 -3.54 -37.82 20.19
N LEU A 44 -3.60 -38.00 18.87
CA LEU A 44 -4.39 -39.05 18.22
C LEU A 44 -3.71 -40.44 18.29
N THR A 45 -2.38 -40.49 18.43
CA THR A 45 -1.61 -41.74 18.54
C THR A 45 -1.26 -42.14 19.97
N ALA A 46 -1.53 -41.31 20.97
CA ALA A 46 -1.32 -41.65 22.38
C ALA A 46 -2.44 -42.62 22.86
N PRO A 47 -2.10 -43.76 23.48
CA PRO A 47 -3.12 -44.65 24.03
C PRO A 47 -3.83 -43.94 25.18
N THR A 48 -5.13 -43.76 25.01
CA THR A 48 -6.05 -43.12 25.94
C THR A 48 -6.08 -43.85 27.29
N PRO A 49 -5.70 -43.24 28.43
CA PRO A 49 -6.27 -43.60 29.72
C PRO A 49 -7.62 -42.91 29.81
N ALA A 50 -8.69 -43.70 29.78
CA ALA A 50 -10.06 -43.22 29.92
C ALA A 50 -10.24 -42.39 31.20
N GLU A 51 -10.60 -41.12 31.05
CA GLU A 51 -11.03 -40.26 32.15
C GLU A 51 -12.54 -40.46 32.35
N ALA A 52 -12.91 -41.29 33.33
CA ALA A 52 -14.27 -41.45 33.79
C ALA A 52 -14.67 -40.26 34.68
N THR A 53 -15.62 -39.46 34.22
CA THR A 53 -16.36 -38.48 35.03
C THR A 53 -17.72 -39.07 35.38
N THR A 54 -17.84 -39.73 36.53
CA THR A 54 -19.09 -39.84 37.31
C THR A 54 -18.78 -40.16 38.76
N SER A 55 -19.37 -39.40 39.67
CA SER A 55 -19.42 -39.60 41.11
C SER A 55 -20.05 -40.95 41.52
N PRO A 56 -19.75 -41.48 42.73
CA PRO A 56 -19.86 -42.90 43.07
C PRO A 56 -21.12 -43.28 43.86
N PRO A 57 -21.62 -44.54 43.77
CA PRO A 57 -22.39 -45.19 44.82
C PRO A 57 -21.50 -46.16 45.66
N PRO A 58 -21.86 -46.46 46.92
CA PRO A 58 -20.96 -47.09 47.89
C PRO A 58 -20.86 -48.62 47.71
N PRO A 59 -19.71 -49.25 48.00
CA PRO A 59 -19.62 -50.71 48.13
C PRO A 59 -19.99 -51.18 49.55
N PRO A 60 -20.43 -52.45 49.70
CA PRO A 60 -20.89 -52.99 50.97
C PRO A 60 -19.72 -53.30 51.92
N ILE A 61 -20.02 -53.17 53.20
CA ILE A 61 -19.18 -53.57 54.33
C ILE A 61 -18.95 -55.08 54.26
N VAL A 62 -17.72 -55.49 53.93
CA VAL A 62 -17.23 -56.84 54.19
C VAL A 62 -16.03 -56.72 55.11
N GLY A 63 -16.22 -57.16 56.35
CA GLY A 63 -15.17 -57.20 57.35
C GLY A 63 -14.03 -58.11 56.89
N ARG A 64 -12.80 -57.59 56.96
CA ARG A 64 -11.64 -58.46 57.15
C ARG A 64 -10.66 -57.83 58.12
N ARG A 65 -10.65 -58.47 59.27
CA ARG A 65 -9.72 -58.40 60.38
C ARG A 65 -8.26 -58.36 59.93
N GLY A 66 -7.54 -57.39 60.50
CA GLY A 66 -6.16 -57.57 60.97
C GLY A 66 -5.06 -57.61 59.92
N THR A 67 -4.45 -56.46 59.67
CA THR A 67 -3.01 -56.38 59.46
C THR A 67 -2.49 -55.07 60.06
N SER A 68 -1.49 -55.24 60.90
CA SER A 68 -0.81 -54.27 61.74
C SER A 68 -0.40 -52.99 61.01
N VAL A 69 -0.92 -51.86 61.48
CA VAL A 69 -0.27 -50.55 61.30
C VAL A 69 1.03 -50.62 62.12
N PRO A 70 2.23 -50.46 61.54
CA PRO A 70 3.39 -50.15 62.36
C PRO A 70 3.09 -48.78 62.96
N ALA A 71 3.09 -48.68 64.29
CA ALA A 71 2.82 -47.42 64.98
C ALA A 71 3.69 -46.30 64.38
N SER A 72 3.11 -45.48 63.50
CA SER A 72 3.73 -44.25 63.04
C SER A 72 3.80 -43.37 64.27
N SER A 73 5.03 -43.16 64.76
CA SER A 73 5.28 -42.29 65.90
C SER A 73 4.52 -40.96 65.70
N PRO A 74 3.85 -40.40 66.72
CA PRO A 74 3.12 -39.14 66.61
C PRO A 74 3.98 -37.98 66.07
N ALA A 75 5.29 -38.08 66.20
CA ALA A 75 6.27 -37.19 65.57
C ALA A 75 6.22 -37.22 64.03
N ALA A 76 6.11 -38.40 63.40
CA ALA A 76 6.10 -38.55 61.94
C ALA A 76 4.80 -38.02 61.30
N GLN A 77 3.66 -38.14 61.99
CA GLN A 77 2.39 -37.55 61.54
C GLN A 77 2.42 -36.03 61.65
N SER A 78 3.00 -35.49 62.73
CA SER A 78 3.17 -34.05 62.91
C SER A 78 4.05 -33.41 61.83
N GLU A 79 5.11 -34.10 61.41
CA GLU A 79 6.02 -33.64 60.37
C GLU A 79 5.35 -33.61 58.98
N LEU A 80 4.57 -34.65 58.66
CA LEU A 80 3.75 -34.70 57.45
C LEU A 80 2.70 -33.58 57.40
N HIS A 81 2.04 -33.29 58.52
CA HIS A 81 1.12 -32.16 58.64
C HIS A 81 1.81 -30.80 58.46
N ALA A 82 3.05 -30.65 58.94
CA ALA A 82 3.84 -29.44 58.74
C ALA A 82 4.23 -29.25 57.27
N GLN A 83 4.64 -30.33 56.59
CA GLN A 83 4.95 -30.32 55.16
C GLN A 83 3.75 -29.94 54.30
N VAL A 84 2.57 -30.54 54.56
CA VAL A 84 1.34 -30.20 53.83
C VAL A 84 0.94 -28.72 54.00
N ARG A 85 1.14 -28.13 55.19
CA ARG A 85 0.89 -26.69 55.40
C ARG A 85 1.89 -25.82 54.64
N ALA A 86 3.17 -26.21 54.61
CA ALA A 86 4.18 -25.51 53.84
C ALA A 86 3.91 -25.57 52.34
N ASP A 87 3.44 -26.72 51.84
CA ASP A 87 3.08 -26.92 50.44
C ASP A 87 1.83 -26.14 50.06
N LEU A 88 0.81 -26.10 50.94
CA LEU A 88 -0.36 -25.25 50.76
C LEU A 88 0.02 -23.76 50.70
N GLY A 89 0.93 -23.32 51.58
CA GLY A 89 1.42 -21.94 51.59
C GLY A 89 2.17 -21.58 50.31
N ARG A 90 3.03 -22.48 49.81
CA ARG A 90 3.71 -22.32 48.52
C ARG A 90 2.71 -22.27 47.35
N ALA A 91 1.75 -23.19 47.30
CA ALA A 91 0.72 -23.20 46.26
C ALA A 91 -0.14 -21.93 46.27
N GLN A 92 -0.43 -21.36 47.45
CA GLN A 92 -1.15 -20.10 47.57
C GLN A 92 -0.33 -18.90 47.07
N GLN A 93 0.99 -18.87 47.35
CA GLN A 93 1.90 -17.85 46.83
C GLN A 93 2.02 -17.93 45.30
N GLU A 94 2.26 -19.13 44.77
CA GLU A 94 2.33 -19.36 43.32
C GLU A 94 1.03 -18.96 42.62
N ARG A 95 -0.12 -19.31 43.21
CA ARG A 95 -1.42 -18.87 42.69
C ARG A 95 -1.57 -17.35 42.70
N ALA A 96 -1.16 -16.67 43.77
CA ALA A 96 -1.20 -15.21 43.83
C ALA A 96 -0.29 -14.58 42.76
N GLU A 97 0.92 -15.10 42.58
CA GLU A 97 1.83 -14.64 41.53
C GLU A 97 1.25 -14.83 40.13
N LEU A 98 0.71 -16.02 39.83
CA LEU A 98 0.07 -16.31 38.55
C LEU A 98 -1.14 -15.41 38.31
N GLN A 99 -1.95 -15.13 39.33
CA GLN A 99 -3.06 -14.19 39.23
C GLN A 99 -2.56 -12.78 38.87
N THR A 100 -1.51 -12.28 39.51
CA THR A 100 -0.96 -10.96 39.17
C THR A 100 -0.39 -10.90 37.76
N LYS A 101 0.25 -11.99 37.29
CA LYS A 101 0.75 -12.12 35.92
C LYS A 101 -0.42 -12.13 34.93
N LEU A 102 -1.49 -12.85 35.21
CA LEU A 102 -2.69 -12.90 34.39
C LEU A 102 -3.39 -11.54 34.31
N ASP A 103 -3.55 -10.85 35.44
CA ASP A 103 -4.13 -9.50 35.48
C ASP A 103 -3.27 -8.48 34.71
N ARG A 104 -1.95 -8.66 34.70
CA ARG A 104 -1.04 -7.83 33.93
C ARG A 104 -1.16 -8.09 32.42
N THR A 105 -1.09 -9.35 32.01
CA THR A 105 -1.13 -9.72 30.58
C THR A 105 -2.48 -9.40 29.96
N THR A 106 -3.57 -9.58 30.70
CA THR A 106 -4.92 -9.19 30.24
C THR A 106 -5.05 -7.68 30.03
N LYS A 107 -4.50 -6.85 30.92
CA LYS A 107 -4.45 -5.39 30.73
C LYS A 107 -3.60 -5.00 29.51
N GLU A 108 -2.45 -5.65 29.32
CA GLU A 108 -1.59 -5.42 28.16
C GLU A 108 -2.29 -5.82 26.86
N LEU A 109 -3.02 -6.94 26.84
CA LEU A 109 -3.82 -7.39 25.70
C LEU A 109 -4.90 -6.38 25.34
N GLU A 110 -5.69 -5.91 26.31
CA GLU A 110 -6.73 -4.90 26.06
C GLU A 110 -6.14 -3.55 25.59
N LYS A 111 -4.95 -3.18 26.08
CA LYS A 111 -4.23 -2.00 25.57
C LYS A 111 -3.79 -2.18 24.12
N ILE A 112 -3.21 -3.33 23.76
CA ILE A 112 -2.78 -3.61 22.39
C ILE A 112 -4.01 -3.69 21.45
N LYS A 113 -5.10 -4.31 21.90
CA LYS A 113 -6.34 -4.43 21.14
C LYS A 113 -7.01 -3.07 20.89
N SER A 114 -7.04 -2.19 21.89
CA SER A 114 -7.57 -0.83 21.71
C SER A 114 -6.70 -0.01 20.76
N ARG A 115 -5.36 -0.10 20.88
CA ARG A 115 -4.41 0.54 19.96
C ARG A 115 -4.56 0.02 18.53
N SER A 116 -4.61 -1.30 18.34
CA SER A 116 -4.81 -1.94 17.04
C SER A 116 -6.09 -1.48 16.34
N LYS A 117 -7.19 -1.28 17.09
CA LYS A 117 -8.44 -0.71 16.53
C LYS A 117 -8.26 0.73 16.06
N VAL A 118 -7.55 1.57 16.80
CA VAL A 118 -7.26 2.96 16.41
C VAL A 118 -6.36 3.00 15.19
N ASP A 119 -5.29 2.21 15.19
CA ASP A 119 -4.35 2.13 14.09
C ASP A 119 -5.04 1.61 12.82
N SER A 120 -5.92 0.61 12.93
CA SER A 120 -6.72 0.11 11.79
C SER A 120 -7.63 1.19 11.20
N ARG A 121 -8.25 2.03 12.03
CA ARG A 121 -9.07 3.17 11.56
C ARG A 121 -8.20 4.20 10.84
N ARG A 122 -7.02 4.50 11.39
CA ARG A 122 -6.08 5.45 10.79
C ARG A 122 -5.54 4.94 9.45
N ILE A 123 -5.24 3.64 9.37
CA ILE A 123 -4.84 2.99 8.11
C ILE A 123 -5.96 3.16 7.08
N ASN A 124 -7.21 2.81 7.42
CA ASN A 124 -8.34 2.95 6.49
C ASN A 124 -8.55 4.40 6.01
N GLN A 125 -8.40 5.38 6.91
CA GLN A 125 -8.47 6.80 6.56
C GLN A 125 -7.36 7.18 5.58
N LEU A 126 -6.10 6.87 5.91
CA LEU A 126 -4.95 7.18 5.07
C LEU A 126 -5.03 6.46 3.71
N THR A 127 -5.51 5.21 3.66
CA THR A 127 -5.73 4.47 2.42
C THR A 127 -6.79 5.16 1.55
N SER A 128 -7.88 5.65 2.16
CA SER A 128 -8.90 6.40 1.43
C SER A 128 -8.36 7.73 0.89
N GLU A 129 -7.57 8.46 1.66
CA GLU A 129 -6.93 9.70 1.23
C GLU A 129 -5.93 9.46 0.10
N LEU A 130 -5.11 8.40 0.20
CA LEU A 130 -4.18 8.00 -0.85
C LEU A 130 -4.94 7.70 -2.16
N SER A 131 -6.05 6.95 -2.09
CA SER A 131 -6.87 6.67 -3.28
C SER A 131 -7.43 7.94 -3.92
N GLN A 132 -7.90 8.90 -3.11
CA GLN A 132 -8.42 10.18 -3.60
C GLN A 132 -7.32 11.04 -4.23
N LEU A 133 -6.15 11.11 -3.58
CA LEU A 133 -5.00 11.85 -4.09
C LEU A 133 -4.47 11.24 -5.38
N SER A 134 -4.43 9.91 -5.49
CA SER A 134 -4.01 9.20 -6.70
C SER A 134 -4.91 9.54 -7.89
N VAL A 135 -6.23 9.57 -7.70
CA VAL A 135 -7.18 9.99 -8.74
C VAL A 135 -6.95 11.46 -9.12
N ARG A 136 -6.79 12.35 -8.14
CA ARG A 136 -6.54 13.78 -8.43
C ARG A 136 -5.25 14.01 -9.21
N VAL A 137 -4.18 13.28 -8.91
CA VAL A 137 -2.92 13.36 -9.66
C VAL A 137 -3.16 12.93 -11.11
N ARG A 138 -3.84 11.79 -11.30
CA ARG A 138 -4.20 11.32 -12.65
C ARG A 138 -5.02 12.36 -13.43
N ASP A 139 -6.03 12.95 -12.81
CA ASP A 139 -6.86 13.98 -13.45
C ASP A 139 -6.05 15.22 -13.85
N ARG A 140 -5.07 15.62 -13.02
CA ARG A 140 -4.17 16.74 -13.34
C ARG A 140 -3.18 16.39 -14.44
N ASP A 141 -2.69 15.15 -14.49
CA ASP A 141 -1.85 14.66 -15.58
C ASP A 141 -2.63 14.64 -16.90
N ASP A 142 -3.85 14.14 -16.88
CA ASP A 142 -4.73 14.09 -18.06
C ASP A 142 -5.09 15.51 -18.54
N GLU A 143 -5.37 16.44 -17.62
CA GLU A 143 -5.57 17.86 -17.96
C GLU A 143 -4.30 18.49 -18.55
N SER A 144 -3.14 18.19 -17.99
CA SER A 144 -1.86 18.72 -18.46
C SER A 144 -1.53 18.21 -19.86
N ARG A 145 -1.78 16.92 -20.13
CA ARG A 145 -1.66 16.33 -21.48
C ARG A 145 -2.64 16.98 -22.46
N GLY A 146 -3.89 17.20 -22.04
CA GLY A 146 -4.89 17.89 -22.85
C GLY A 146 -4.46 19.31 -23.22
N LYS A 147 -3.97 20.09 -22.25
CA LYS A 147 -3.43 21.44 -22.47
C LYS A 147 -2.21 21.44 -23.39
N ALA A 148 -1.29 20.48 -23.22
CA ALA A 148 -0.12 20.36 -24.08
C ALA A 148 -0.51 20.07 -25.53
N LYS A 149 -1.51 19.23 -25.75
CA LYS A 149 -2.05 18.97 -27.09
C LYS A 149 -2.69 20.22 -27.70
N LEU A 150 -3.57 20.89 -26.96
CA LEU A 150 -4.20 22.13 -27.43
C LEU A 150 -3.18 23.23 -27.75
N LEU A 151 -2.10 23.32 -26.96
CA LEU A 151 -1.00 24.25 -27.24
C LEU A 151 -0.31 23.91 -28.56
N ASN A 152 -0.07 22.63 -28.83
CA ASN A 152 0.53 22.19 -30.09
C ASN A 152 -0.39 22.50 -31.28
N ASP A 153 -1.67 22.14 -31.17
CA ASP A 153 -2.67 22.44 -32.21
C ASP A 153 -2.74 23.95 -32.50
N ALA A 154 -2.72 24.80 -31.45
CA ALA A 154 -2.68 26.25 -31.60
C ALA A 154 -1.37 26.76 -32.23
N GLN A 155 -0.24 26.13 -31.93
CA GLN A 155 1.05 26.47 -32.56
C GLN A 155 1.05 26.11 -34.05
N ASP A 156 0.52 24.95 -34.41
CA ASP A 156 0.36 24.52 -35.80
C ASP A 156 -0.55 25.48 -36.58
N GLU A 157 -1.66 25.94 -35.97
CA GLU A 157 -2.53 26.96 -36.54
C GLU A 157 -1.81 28.30 -36.74
N VAL A 158 -1.03 28.75 -35.76
CA VAL A 158 -0.24 30.00 -35.88
C VAL A 158 0.78 29.89 -37.02
N VAL A 159 1.47 28.75 -37.15
CA VAL A 159 2.42 28.51 -38.25
C VAL A 159 1.69 28.51 -39.60
N SER A 160 0.53 27.84 -39.69
CA SER A 160 -0.28 27.81 -40.91
C SER A 160 -0.75 29.21 -41.32
N LEU A 161 -1.26 30.00 -40.36
CA LEU A 161 -1.70 31.37 -40.61
C LEU A 161 -0.53 32.28 -41.00
N ASN A 162 0.64 32.12 -40.38
CA ASN A 162 1.82 32.90 -40.76
C ASN A 162 2.25 32.58 -42.21
N LEU A 163 2.22 31.31 -42.61
CA LEU A 163 2.50 30.92 -43.99
C LEU A 163 1.49 31.53 -44.96
N GLN A 164 0.19 31.45 -44.66
CA GLN A 164 -0.86 32.06 -45.49
C GLN A 164 -0.69 33.57 -45.59
N LEU A 165 -0.31 34.24 -44.50
CA LEU A 165 -0.02 35.66 -44.48
C LEU A 165 1.15 36.00 -45.41
N ASN A 166 2.27 35.27 -45.32
CA ASN A 166 3.43 35.50 -46.20
C ASN A 166 3.07 35.33 -47.68
N VAL A 167 2.28 34.30 -48.01
CA VAL A 167 1.81 34.09 -49.39
C VAL A 167 0.92 35.24 -49.86
N ALA A 168 -0.02 35.70 -49.02
CA ALA A 168 -0.87 36.83 -49.34
C ALA A 168 -0.08 38.14 -49.50
N GLU A 169 0.94 38.37 -48.67
CA GLU A 169 1.84 39.52 -48.79
C GLU A 169 2.66 39.46 -50.09
N ASP A 170 3.16 38.29 -50.47
CA ASP A 170 3.87 38.08 -51.74
C ASP A 170 2.96 38.35 -52.95
N GLU A 171 1.71 37.88 -52.93
CA GLU A 171 0.72 38.16 -53.98
C GLU A 171 0.42 39.66 -54.08
N VAL A 172 0.22 40.35 -52.96
CA VAL A 172 0.02 41.80 -52.92
C VAL A 172 1.23 42.54 -53.49
N ASN A 173 2.44 42.13 -53.11
CA ASN A 173 3.68 42.73 -53.61
C ASN A 173 3.83 42.51 -55.13
N LYS A 174 3.48 41.33 -55.63
CA LYS A 174 3.49 41.03 -57.07
C LYS A 174 2.48 41.90 -57.81
N LEU A 175 1.22 41.97 -57.35
CA LEU A 175 0.19 42.81 -57.96
C LEU A 175 0.55 44.29 -57.94
N ARG A 176 1.18 44.78 -56.87
CA ARG A 176 1.70 46.16 -56.79
C ARG A 176 2.76 46.43 -57.84
N LYS A 177 3.71 45.51 -58.04
CA LYS A 177 4.74 45.63 -59.10
C LYS A 177 4.11 45.63 -60.49
N GLU A 178 3.22 44.69 -60.77
CA GLU A 178 2.52 44.60 -62.06
C GLU A 178 1.69 45.87 -62.34
N ASN A 179 1.00 46.41 -61.34
CA ASN A 179 0.25 47.65 -61.48
C ASN A 179 1.17 48.84 -61.77
N GLN A 180 2.29 48.96 -61.04
CA GLN A 180 3.29 50.01 -61.28
C GLN A 180 3.84 49.92 -62.71
N GLU A 181 4.22 48.72 -63.18
CA GLU A 181 4.70 48.53 -64.56
C GLU A 181 3.65 48.93 -65.61
N LEU A 182 2.37 48.64 -65.37
CA LEU A 182 1.29 49.04 -66.27
C LEU A 182 1.09 50.56 -66.29
N VAL A 183 1.15 51.20 -65.11
CA VAL A 183 1.06 52.66 -64.99
C VAL A 183 2.26 53.32 -65.65
N ASP A 184 3.48 52.82 -65.45
CA ASP A 184 4.70 53.36 -66.07
C ASP A 184 4.62 53.26 -67.59
N ARG A 185 4.23 52.11 -68.15
CA ARG A 185 4.02 51.94 -69.60
C ARG A 185 2.92 52.83 -70.14
N TRP A 186 1.86 53.06 -69.37
CA TRP A 186 0.78 53.96 -69.78
C TRP A 186 1.25 55.42 -69.77
N MET A 187 1.99 55.83 -68.74
CA MET A 187 2.59 57.17 -68.63
C MET A 187 3.58 57.44 -69.76
N GLU A 188 4.40 56.45 -70.15
CA GLU A 188 5.29 56.53 -71.30
C GLU A 188 4.52 56.78 -72.60
N ARG A 189 3.49 55.96 -72.88
CA ARG A 189 2.64 56.12 -74.07
C ARG A 189 1.91 57.46 -74.10
N MET A 190 1.34 57.89 -72.97
CA MET A 190 0.64 59.18 -72.88
C MET A 190 1.62 60.35 -73.01
N GLY A 191 2.85 60.21 -72.52
CA GLY A 191 3.93 61.17 -72.72
C GLY A 191 4.26 61.34 -74.20
N GLU A 192 4.48 60.24 -74.91
CA GLU A 192 4.70 60.26 -76.37
C GLU A 192 3.53 60.88 -77.14
N GLU A 193 2.30 60.60 -76.72
CA GLU A 193 1.10 61.18 -77.35
C GLU A 193 0.97 62.69 -77.08
N ALA A 194 1.26 63.14 -75.87
CA ALA A 194 1.30 64.56 -75.53
C ALA A 194 2.43 65.30 -76.27
N ASP A 195 3.62 64.68 -76.39
CA ASP A 195 4.75 65.25 -77.12
C ASP A 195 4.42 65.39 -78.61
N ARG A 196 3.83 64.37 -79.24
CA ARG A 196 3.34 64.45 -80.64
C ARG A 196 2.30 65.55 -80.82
N MET A 197 1.32 65.65 -79.93
CA MET A 197 0.29 66.69 -80.02
C MET A 197 0.86 68.11 -79.84
N ASN A 198 1.89 68.26 -79.01
CA ASN A 198 2.63 69.52 -78.85
C ASN A 198 3.47 69.88 -80.08
N GLU A 199 4.05 68.88 -80.76
CA GLU A 199 4.75 69.07 -82.04
C GLU A 199 3.76 69.48 -83.14
N ASP A 200 2.63 68.80 -83.25
CA ASP A 200 1.57 69.10 -84.23
C ASP A 200 0.93 70.48 -83.99
N SER A 201 0.86 70.96 -82.74
CA SER A 201 0.29 72.28 -82.39
C SER A 201 1.28 73.45 -82.55
N LYS A 202 2.56 73.19 -82.84
CA LYS A 202 3.60 74.24 -83.02
C LYS A 202 3.71 74.77 -84.44
N PHE A 203 2.89 74.28 -85.37
CA PHE A 203 2.76 74.76 -86.75
C PHE A 203 1.38 75.38 -86.98
#